data_AF-A0A9W8A1D0-F1
#
_entry.id   AF-A0A9W8A1D0-F1
#
_cell.length_a   1.000
_cell.length_b   1.000
_cell.length_c   1.000
_cell.angle_alpha   90.00
_cell.angle_beta   90.00
_cell.angle_gamma   90.00
#
_symmetry.space_group_name_H-M   'P 1'
#
loop_
_entity.id
_entity.type
_entity.pdbx_description
1 polymer ?
#
loop_
_entity_poly.entity_id
_entity_poly.type
_entity_poly.pdbx_seq_one_letter_code
_entity_poly.pdbx_strand_id
1 'polypeptide(L)'
;MCRYRLLSSVLDYEGWIQTLSTHPIFRAESSSRSSHYLSDKRNSRVPHRQLVVRETDLIVAVGSEIRAISLKLCKDVCIKANISRHSIKKGGSMQYTLECMRKAVQSVPFAILGSSGVDFHIKQLSLSPNGDMLAISGESRLAIMSLPRPATIRVIRSDSTLRSLHLPSLTESSVEVQNVVEVPVLDCRVLYVSEGHDKNGKTETSEVDRGSHSTPYGSWTSGKGNMKISKTLWHPCSSRGSHLLVLYQAGYVKMFDVSQSVDVPEQVFDMTTSMQADAPYRSVELASFCFGNQKSNDWGRITLYIATNWGDIYTLSPVVPESWIADKSWLEDLLVQSQTQIRERQGEEYTLNKQRILSPELAKAISQEQWITAALSSAKALGNNSLCQIVAKGIKLRTTLLQSPAPQGPYLLQPEPPIASDDESSDSSSNDDSDATDSSDGQSSEDFSTSSGPKFNEDSVCDIACLETSPVGIICLGYNNGHIDTFAILDPVSGQWPFQKNVKVDKTDSLPTLVTLESIVLHGVKPASTVGQILKPLGRNGRIPGHFVTDPNYPYTLFYAHERGVHFINLKAWDSYFKDALLRETTVSFGSTEKAPVQLPEGSDIRCLVNTHPVNTK
;
A
#
# COMPACT_ATOMS: atom_id res chain seq x y z
N MET A 1 -29.68 -25.16 16.10
CA MET A 1 -30.51 -25.16 14.88
C MET A 1 -30.49 -23.78 14.19
N CYS A 2 -29.31 -23.19 13.99
CA CYS A 2 -29.12 -21.94 13.22
C CYS A 2 -27.93 -22.13 12.28
N ARG A 3 -28.16 -22.91 11.21
CA ARG A 3 -27.20 -23.23 10.15
C ARG A 3 -27.80 -22.66 8.85
N TYR A 4 -26.97 -21.94 8.08
CA TYR A 4 -27.19 -21.60 6.66
C TYR A 4 -28.45 -20.78 6.28
N ARG A 5 -28.46 -19.47 6.57
CA ARG A 5 -29.39 -18.52 5.89
C ARG A 5 -28.76 -17.26 5.31
N LEU A 6 -27.44 -17.09 5.39
CA LEU A 6 -26.76 -15.90 4.85
C LEU A 6 -26.17 -16.09 3.44
N LEU A 7 -26.06 -17.33 2.94
CA LEU A 7 -25.57 -17.58 1.58
C LEU A 7 -26.67 -17.61 0.51
N SER A 8 -27.95 -17.79 0.88
CA SER A 8 -29.03 -17.82 -0.12
C SER A 8 -29.63 -16.45 -0.46
N SER A 9 -29.51 -15.44 0.41
CA SER A 9 -30.08 -14.10 0.15
C SER A 9 -29.11 -13.12 -0.53
N VAL A 10 -27.80 -13.37 -0.48
CA VAL A 10 -26.76 -12.53 -1.12
C VAL A 10 -26.58 -12.87 -2.61
N LEU A 11 -26.77 -14.14 -2.99
CA LEU A 11 -26.65 -14.59 -4.38
C LEU A 11 -27.81 -14.12 -5.28
N ASP A 12 -28.95 -13.72 -4.71
CA ASP A 12 -30.10 -13.25 -5.49
C ASP A 12 -29.95 -11.81 -6.04
N TYR A 13 -28.99 -11.01 -5.52
CA TYR A 13 -28.80 -9.60 -5.93
C TYR A 13 -27.42 -9.26 -6.49
N GLU A 14 -26.38 -10.05 -6.23
CA GLU A 14 -25.00 -9.72 -6.64
C GLU A 14 -24.39 -10.71 -7.65
N GLY A 15 -25.16 -11.67 -8.20
CA GLY A 15 -24.68 -12.60 -9.23
C GLY A 15 -24.07 -11.91 -10.48
N TRP A 16 -24.50 -10.68 -10.78
CA TRP A 16 -23.94 -9.88 -11.87
C TRP A 16 -22.43 -9.60 -11.69
N ILE A 17 -21.94 -9.44 -10.45
CA ILE A 17 -20.52 -9.17 -10.18
C ILE A 17 -19.65 -10.39 -10.51
N GLN A 18 -20.16 -11.61 -10.30
CA GLN A 18 -19.47 -12.83 -10.67
C GLN A 18 -19.31 -12.91 -12.19
N THR A 19 -20.34 -12.49 -12.93
CA THR A 19 -20.29 -12.47 -14.40
C THR A 19 -19.37 -11.40 -14.96
N LEU A 20 -19.10 -10.33 -14.19
CA LEU A 20 -18.17 -9.25 -14.58
C LEU A 20 -16.77 -9.80 -14.86
N SER A 21 -16.32 -10.86 -14.17
CA SER A 21 -15.03 -11.52 -14.43
C SER A 21 -14.83 -11.98 -15.88
N THR A 22 -15.92 -12.26 -16.60
CA THR A 22 -15.93 -12.68 -18.01
C THR A 22 -16.07 -11.51 -18.99
N HIS A 23 -16.09 -10.28 -18.49
CA HIS A 23 -16.29 -9.09 -19.30
C HIS A 23 -15.02 -8.79 -20.14
N PRO A 24 -15.17 -8.35 -21.42
CA PRO A 24 -14.04 -8.03 -22.29
C PRO A 24 -13.04 -7.00 -21.75
N ILE A 25 -13.46 -6.18 -20.77
CA ILE A 25 -12.58 -5.22 -20.09
C ILE A 25 -11.29 -5.88 -19.56
N PHE A 26 -11.35 -7.14 -19.11
CA PHE A 26 -10.20 -7.88 -18.58
C PHE A 26 -9.40 -8.67 -19.63
N ARG A 27 -9.90 -8.76 -20.88
CA ARG A 27 -9.29 -9.61 -21.91
C ARG A 27 -8.03 -8.95 -22.46
N ALA A 28 -6.88 -9.61 -22.30
CA ALA A 28 -5.66 -9.22 -23.00
C ALA A 28 -5.78 -9.58 -24.49
N GLU A 29 -5.39 -8.68 -25.39
CA GLU A 29 -5.24 -9.03 -26.80
C GLU A 29 -4.02 -9.93 -26.97
N SER A 30 -4.15 -10.97 -27.79
CA SER A 30 -3.08 -11.91 -28.13
C SER A 30 -2.03 -11.24 -29.04
N SER A 31 -1.32 -10.25 -28.51
CA SER A 31 -0.14 -9.68 -29.15
C SER A 31 1.11 -10.45 -28.71
N SER A 32 2.07 -10.60 -29.61
CA SER A 32 3.34 -11.32 -29.41
C SER A 32 4.19 -10.82 -28.22
N ARG A 33 3.91 -9.60 -27.72
CA ARG A 33 4.52 -9.02 -26.51
C ARG A 33 4.07 -9.70 -25.19
N SER A 34 2.95 -10.43 -25.20
CA SER A 34 2.37 -11.12 -24.03
C SER A 34 3.29 -12.17 -23.38
N SER A 35 4.16 -12.82 -24.14
CA SER A 35 5.07 -13.87 -23.64
C SER A 35 6.14 -13.32 -22.69
N HIS A 36 6.77 -12.20 -23.05
CA HIS A 36 7.73 -11.47 -22.21
C HIS A 36 7.08 -10.90 -20.94
N TYR A 37 5.83 -10.44 -21.03
CA TYR A 37 5.10 -9.92 -19.85
C TYR A 37 4.78 -11.01 -18.83
N LEU A 38 4.48 -12.22 -19.28
CA LEU A 38 4.20 -13.34 -18.36
C LEU A 38 5.47 -13.82 -17.64
N SER A 39 6.64 -13.77 -18.28
CA SER A 39 7.92 -14.06 -17.60
C SER A 39 8.30 -12.97 -16.60
N ASP A 40 8.11 -11.70 -16.94
CA ASP A 40 8.38 -10.58 -16.01
C ASP A 40 7.44 -10.59 -14.80
N LYS A 41 6.17 -10.98 -14.99
CA LYS A 41 5.20 -11.14 -13.91
C LYS A 41 5.61 -12.24 -12.91
N ARG A 42 6.18 -13.35 -13.40
CA ARG A 42 6.65 -14.47 -12.55
C ARG A 42 7.92 -14.14 -11.76
N ASN A 43 8.74 -13.21 -12.23
CA ASN A 43 9.98 -12.80 -11.58
C ASN A 43 9.87 -11.49 -10.78
N SER A 44 8.74 -10.77 -10.87
CA SER A 44 8.53 -9.51 -10.16
C SER A 44 8.46 -9.73 -8.64
N ARG A 45 9.22 -8.94 -7.88
CA ARG A 45 9.12 -8.84 -6.41
C ARG A 45 8.07 -7.82 -5.95
N VAL A 46 7.56 -7.02 -6.89
CA VAL A 46 6.62 -5.93 -6.60
C VAL A 46 5.20 -6.39 -6.97
N PRO A 47 4.21 -6.20 -6.09
CA PRO A 47 2.83 -6.59 -6.36
C PRO A 47 2.20 -5.74 -7.47
N HIS A 48 1.32 -6.38 -8.24
CA HIS A 48 0.57 -5.71 -9.31
C HIS A 48 -0.73 -5.10 -8.77
N ARG A 49 -0.83 -3.77 -8.81
CA ARG A 49 -2.03 -3.00 -8.40
C ARG A 49 -2.71 -2.41 -9.62
N GLN A 50 -3.26 -3.27 -10.47
CA GLN A 50 -3.76 -2.90 -11.80
C GLN A 50 -5.24 -2.52 -11.83
N LEU A 51 -5.87 -2.35 -10.67
CA LEU A 51 -7.30 -2.09 -10.55
C LEU A 51 -7.54 -1.01 -9.50
N VAL A 52 -8.35 -0.02 -9.84
CA VAL A 52 -8.85 1.00 -8.90
C VAL A 52 -10.34 1.24 -9.14
N VAL A 53 -11.05 1.58 -8.07
CA VAL A 53 -12.46 1.98 -8.14
C VAL A 53 -12.55 3.46 -7.79
N ARG A 54 -13.15 4.23 -8.70
CA ARG A 54 -13.48 5.64 -8.48
C ARG A 54 -15.00 5.76 -8.44
N GLU A 55 -15.56 6.00 -7.26
CA GLU A 55 -17.01 6.02 -7.02
C GLU A 55 -17.70 4.74 -7.54
N THR A 56 -18.32 4.82 -8.72
CA THR A 56 -19.02 3.71 -9.38
C THR A 56 -18.27 3.17 -10.60
N ASP A 57 -17.11 3.73 -10.92
CA ASP A 57 -16.37 3.40 -12.13
C ASP A 57 -15.17 2.54 -11.76
N LEU A 58 -15.09 1.39 -12.42
CA LEU A 58 -13.98 0.46 -12.33
C LEU A 58 -12.97 0.82 -13.41
N ILE A 59 -11.72 1.11 -13.02
CA ILE A 59 -10.61 1.38 -13.91
C ILE A 59 -9.60 0.24 -13.79
N VAL A 60 -9.22 -0.33 -14.92
CA VAL A 60 -8.35 -1.52 -15.02
C VAL A 60 -7.22 -1.25 -16.00
N ALA A 61 -6.00 -1.63 -15.62
CA ALA A 61 -4.86 -1.69 -16.53
C ALA A 61 -4.74 -3.08 -17.13
N VAL A 62 -4.62 -3.16 -18.46
CA VAL A 62 -4.36 -4.40 -19.21
C VAL A 62 -3.16 -4.16 -20.12
N GLY A 63 -1.98 -4.65 -19.72
CA GLY A 63 -0.72 -4.35 -20.40
C GLY A 63 -0.35 -2.87 -20.25
N SER A 64 -0.42 -2.12 -21.35
CA SER A 64 -0.20 -0.66 -21.39
C SER A 64 -1.50 0.14 -21.59
N GLU A 65 -2.65 -0.53 -21.66
CA GLU A 65 -3.94 0.11 -21.86
C GLU A 65 -4.66 0.34 -20.54
N ILE A 66 -5.40 1.44 -20.47
CA ILE A 66 -6.24 1.77 -19.32
C ILE A 66 -7.69 1.75 -19.79
N ARG A 67 -8.51 0.94 -19.14
CA ARG A 67 -9.90 0.69 -19.50
C ARG A 67 -10.80 1.05 -18.35
N ALA A 68 -11.96 1.64 -18.62
CA ALA A 68 -12.90 2.06 -17.60
C ALA A 68 -14.33 1.62 -17.91
N ILE A 69 -15.05 1.14 -16.90
CA ILE A 69 -16.46 0.74 -17.01
C ILE A 69 -17.25 1.21 -15.79
N SER A 70 -18.52 1.57 -15.98
CA SER A 70 -19.39 1.94 -14.87
C SER A 70 -20.07 0.70 -14.27
N LEU A 71 -19.69 0.35 -13.05
CA LEU A 71 -20.28 -0.76 -12.27
C LEU A 71 -21.78 -0.53 -12.03
N LYS A 72 -22.19 0.73 -11.84
CA LYS A 72 -23.59 1.10 -11.73
C LYS A 72 -24.39 0.69 -12.98
N LEU A 73 -23.84 0.93 -14.17
CA LEU A 73 -24.49 0.54 -15.42
C LEU A 73 -24.56 -0.98 -15.58
N CYS A 74 -23.50 -1.72 -15.20
CA CYS A 74 -23.52 -3.18 -15.16
C CYS A 74 -24.67 -3.70 -14.30
N LYS A 75 -24.83 -3.13 -13.09
CA LYS A 75 -25.92 -3.48 -12.18
C LYS A 75 -27.30 -3.08 -12.73
N ASP A 76 -27.45 -1.87 -13.25
CA ASP A 76 -28.71 -1.35 -13.78
C ASP A 76 -29.24 -2.17 -14.97
N VAL A 77 -28.36 -2.64 -15.86
CA VAL A 77 -28.76 -3.49 -17.00
C VAL A 77 -29.31 -4.83 -16.52
N CYS A 78 -28.70 -5.43 -15.50
CA CYS A 78 -29.19 -6.68 -14.91
C CYS A 78 -30.56 -6.51 -14.24
N ILE A 79 -30.76 -5.38 -13.53
CA ILE A 79 -32.03 -5.04 -12.88
C ILE A 79 -33.12 -4.78 -13.92
N LYS A 80 -32.86 -3.97 -14.95
CA LYS A 80 -33.82 -3.63 -16.01
C LYS A 80 -34.26 -4.84 -16.83
N ALA A 81 -33.32 -5.75 -17.10
CA ALA A 81 -33.64 -7.01 -17.76
C ALA A 81 -34.50 -7.96 -16.89
N ASN A 82 -34.81 -7.57 -15.63
CA ASN A 82 -35.69 -8.28 -14.70
C ASN A 82 -35.26 -9.74 -14.46
N ILE A 83 -33.96 -10.01 -14.62
CA ILE A 83 -33.36 -11.35 -14.70
C ILE A 83 -33.57 -12.12 -13.38
N SER A 84 -33.58 -11.42 -12.23
CA SER A 84 -33.86 -12.02 -10.92
C SER A 84 -35.33 -12.40 -10.69
N ARG A 85 -36.29 -11.73 -11.35
CA ARG A 85 -37.74 -11.99 -11.16
C ARG A 85 -38.33 -12.99 -12.16
N HIS A 86 -37.70 -13.21 -13.31
CA HIS A 86 -38.20 -14.12 -14.34
C HIS A 86 -37.97 -15.61 -14.05
N SER A 87 -36.93 -15.98 -13.29
CA SER A 87 -36.64 -17.40 -12.97
C SER A 87 -37.61 -18.02 -11.96
N ILE A 88 -38.16 -17.25 -11.03
CA ILE A 88 -39.06 -17.78 -9.99
C ILE A 88 -40.45 -18.13 -10.55
N LYS A 89 -40.92 -17.42 -11.59
CA LYS A 89 -42.26 -17.65 -12.17
C LYS A 89 -42.34 -18.75 -13.22
N LYS A 90 -41.21 -19.28 -13.71
CA LYS A 90 -41.14 -20.29 -14.79
C LYS A 90 -40.25 -21.51 -14.50
N GLY A 91 -39.86 -21.73 -13.25
CA GLY A 91 -39.02 -22.89 -12.89
C GLY A 91 -37.63 -22.90 -13.56
N GLY A 92 -37.07 -21.73 -13.86
CA GLY A 92 -35.78 -21.60 -14.55
C GLY A 92 -34.61 -21.97 -13.65
N SER A 93 -33.64 -22.73 -14.17
CA SER A 93 -32.39 -23.09 -13.48
C SER A 93 -31.53 -21.86 -13.17
N MET A 94 -30.84 -21.84 -12.02
CA MET A 94 -29.87 -20.81 -11.62
C MET A 94 -28.80 -20.55 -12.70
N GLN A 95 -28.38 -21.59 -13.41
CA GLN A 95 -27.38 -21.49 -14.47
C GLN A 95 -27.87 -20.67 -15.67
N TYR A 96 -29.16 -20.76 -16.00
CA TYR A 96 -29.78 -19.95 -17.04
C TYR A 96 -29.85 -18.48 -16.64
N THR A 97 -30.11 -18.19 -15.36
CA THR A 97 -30.11 -16.82 -14.82
C THR A 97 -28.72 -16.19 -14.91
N LEU A 98 -27.67 -16.93 -14.54
CA LEU A 98 -26.28 -16.47 -14.63
C LEU A 98 -25.86 -16.20 -16.08
N GLU A 99 -26.26 -17.05 -17.04
CA GLU A 99 -25.98 -16.85 -18.45
C GLU A 99 -26.68 -15.60 -19.02
N CYS A 100 -27.94 -15.36 -18.63
CA CYS A 100 -28.65 -14.13 -18.97
C CYS A 100 -27.94 -12.89 -18.40
N MET A 101 -27.54 -12.94 -17.12
CA MET A 101 -26.78 -11.85 -16.49
C MET A 101 -25.45 -11.62 -17.21
N ARG A 102 -24.74 -12.69 -17.58
CA ARG A 102 -23.46 -12.63 -18.30
C ARG A 102 -23.59 -11.88 -19.61
N LYS A 103 -24.56 -12.24 -20.46
CA LYS A 103 -24.82 -11.54 -21.73
C LYS A 103 -25.18 -10.07 -21.50
N ALA A 104 -25.98 -9.81 -20.47
CA ALA A 104 -26.40 -8.45 -20.12
C ALA A 104 -25.22 -7.57 -19.68
N VAL A 105 -24.35 -8.07 -18.79
CA VAL A 105 -23.14 -7.37 -18.35
C VAL A 105 -22.15 -7.20 -19.50
N GLN A 106 -21.94 -8.21 -20.34
CA GLN A 106 -21.07 -8.13 -21.53
C GLN A 106 -21.55 -7.11 -22.58
N SER A 107 -22.84 -6.76 -22.58
CA SER A 107 -23.37 -5.71 -23.46
C SER A 107 -23.01 -4.29 -23.00
N VAL A 108 -22.41 -4.12 -21.81
CA VAL A 108 -22.05 -2.81 -21.28
C VAL A 108 -20.71 -2.38 -21.88
N PRO A 109 -20.65 -1.39 -22.81
CA PRO A 109 -19.37 -0.85 -23.26
C PRO A 109 -18.53 -0.31 -22.10
N PHE A 110 -17.23 -0.56 -22.24
CA PHE A 110 -16.17 0.11 -21.50
C PHE A 110 -15.50 1.13 -22.41
N ALA A 111 -14.84 2.13 -21.83
CA ALA A 111 -14.05 3.11 -22.54
C ALA A 111 -12.55 2.79 -22.40
N ILE A 112 -11.77 3.10 -23.43
CA ILE A 112 -10.31 3.17 -23.31
C ILE A 112 -9.98 4.60 -22.93
N LEU A 113 -9.30 4.79 -21.80
CA LEU A 113 -8.80 6.10 -21.43
C LEU A 113 -7.54 6.35 -22.25
N GLY A 114 -7.55 7.42 -23.04
CA GLY A 114 -6.50 7.79 -24.00
C GLY A 114 -5.12 7.64 -23.37
N SER A 115 -4.40 6.61 -23.83
CA SER A 115 -3.08 6.23 -23.33
C SER A 115 -1.99 6.65 -24.31
N SER A 116 -2.22 7.68 -25.13
CA SER A 116 -1.21 8.23 -26.04
C SER A 116 -0.05 8.80 -25.21
N GLY A 117 0.91 7.94 -24.85
CA GLY A 117 1.97 8.20 -23.91
C GLY A 117 2.18 7.14 -22.82
N VAL A 118 1.38 6.08 -22.74
CA VAL A 118 1.71 4.92 -21.92
C VAL A 118 2.16 3.80 -22.86
N ASP A 119 3.46 3.76 -23.13
CA ASP A 119 4.13 2.77 -23.97
C ASP A 119 4.80 1.65 -23.15
N PHE A 120 4.61 1.67 -21.83
CA PHE A 120 5.22 0.75 -20.87
C PHE A 120 4.16 -0.13 -20.19
N HIS A 121 4.61 -1.28 -19.66
CA HIS A 121 3.75 -2.18 -18.91
C HIS A 121 3.38 -1.58 -17.55
N ILE A 122 2.09 -1.42 -17.28
CA ILE A 122 1.57 -0.81 -16.05
C ILE A 122 1.64 -1.84 -14.91
N LYS A 123 2.36 -1.50 -13.84
CA LYS A 123 2.44 -2.31 -12.61
C LYS A 123 1.47 -1.83 -11.53
N GLN A 124 1.31 -0.52 -11.38
CA GLN A 124 0.46 0.09 -10.36
C GLN A 124 -0.37 1.25 -10.90
N LEU A 125 -1.63 1.30 -10.48
CA LEU A 125 -2.54 2.42 -10.58
C LEU A 125 -2.79 2.99 -9.17
N SER A 126 -2.80 4.31 -9.04
CA SER A 126 -3.09 4.99 -7.78
C SER A 126 -3.94 6.24 -8.02
N LEU A 127 -5.15 6.25 -7.47
CA LEU A 127 -6.11 7.34 -7.63
C LEU A 127 -5.81 8.47 -6.63
N SER A 128 -5.88 9.72 -7.08
CA SER A 128 -5.74 10.88 -6.19
C SER A 128 -6.90 10.96 -5.19
N PRO A 129 -6.72 11.58 -4.01
CA PRO A 129 -7.75 11.63 -2.98
C PRO A 129 -9.08 12.26 -3.44
N ASN A 130 -9.02 13.20 -4.39
CA ASN A 130 -10.19 13.84 -4.99
C ASN A 130 -10.78 13.06 -6.20
N GLY A 131 -10.12 12.01 -6.68
CA GLY A 131 -10.58 11.20 -7.82
C GLY A 131 -10.38 11.83 -9.20
N ASP A 132 -9.70 12.98 -9.29
CA ASP A 132 -9.49 13.72 -10.53
C ASP A 132 -8.23 13.30 -11.29
N MET A 133 -7.27 12.66 -10.63
CA MET A 133 -6.00 12.26 -11.21
C MET A 133 -5.68 10.79 -10.92
N LEU A 134 -4.97 10.17 -11.85
CA LEU A 134 -4.53 8.79 -11.77
C LEU A 134 -3.03 8.73 -12.02
N ALA A 135 -2.27 8.27 -11.02
CA ALA A 135 -0.87 7.92 -11.19
C ALA A 135 -0.77 6.50 -11.77
N ILE A 136 0.03 6.36 -12.82
CA ILE A 136 0.22 5.15 -13.62
C ILE A 136 1.71 4.81 -13.60
N SER A 137 2.07 3.79 -12.84
CA SER A 137 3.46 3.44 -12.56
C SER A 137 3.83 2.13 -13.25
N GLY A 138 4.93 2.15 -14.00
CA GLY A 138 5.61 0.98 -14.56
C GLY A 138 6.78 0.55 -13.67
N GLU A 139 7.80 -0.06 -14.27
CA GLU A 139 9.02 -0.43 -13.53
C GLU A 139 9.90 0.78 -13.19
N SER A 140 10.13 1.67 -14.15
CA SER A 140 10.96 2.88 -13.98
C SER A 140 10.33 4.11 -14.63
N ARG A 141 9.07 4.01 -15.07
CA ARG A 141 8.33 5.09 -15.73
C ARG A 141 7.06 5.39 -14.96
N LEU A 142 6.73 6.67 -14.87
CA LEU A 142 5.55 7.17 -14.20
C LEU A 142 4.83 8.16 -15.11
N ALA A 143 3.53 7.99 -15.21
CA ALA A 143 2.63 8.85 -15.95
C ALA A 143 1.49 9.34 -15.05
N ILE A 144 1.11 10.60 -15.17
CA ILE A 144 -0.03 11.20 -14.46
C ILE A 144 -1.12 11.49 -15.47
N MET A 145 -2.30 10.90 -15.26
CA MET A 145 -3.46 11.07 -16.11
C MET A 145 -4.52 11.90 -15.39
N SER A 146 -4.97 12.99 -16.01
CA SER A 146 -6.20 13.67 -15.58
C SER A 146 -7.41 12.85 -16.01
N LEU A 147 -8.22 12.43 -15.06
CA LEU A 147 -9.41 11.64 -15.34
C LEU A 147 -10.58 12.54 -15.74
N PRO A 148 -11.41 12.11 -16.70
CA PRO A 148 -12.63 12.82 -17.04
C PRO A 148 -13.62 12.78 -15.86
N ARG A 149 -14.55 13.74 -15.81
CA ARG A 149 -15.62 13.75 -14.80
C ARG A 149 -16.32 12.38 -14.80
N PRO A 150 -16.67 11.80 -13.62
CA PRO A 150 -17.31 10.48 -13.54
C PRO A 150 -18.55 10.34 -14.45
N ALA A 151 -19.33 11.41 -14.62
CA ALA A 151 -20.47 11.43 -15.54
C ALA A 151 -20.09 11.23 -17.02
N THR A 152 -18.90 11.64 -17.46
CA THR A 152 -18.47 11.57 -18.86
C THR A 152 -18.29 10.12 -19.33
N ILE A 153 -17.82 9.21 -18.47
CA ILE A 153 -17.75 7.77 -18.77
C ILE A 153 -19.16 7.20 -19.05
N ARG A 154 -20.20 7.83 -18.50
CA ARG A 154 -21.61 7.48 -18.75
C ARG A 154 -22.15 8.07 -20.06
N VAL A 155 -21.64 9.22 -20.50
CA VAL A 155 -22.20 10.04 -21.61
C VAL A 155 -21.81 9.55 -23.00
N ILE A 156 -20.79 8.71 -23.15
CA ILE A 156 -20.45 8.07 -24.44
C ILE A 156 -21.63 7.26 -25.04
N ARG A 157 -22.69 7.06 -24.27
CA ARG A 157 -23.95 6.44 -24.68
C ARG A 157 -25.01 7.39 -25.27
N SER A 158 -24.72 8.68 -25.47
CA SER A 158 -25.75 9.65 -25.88
C SER A 158 -25.93 9.78 -27.38
N ASP A 159 -25.18 9.07 -28.23
CA ASP A 159 -25.45 9.04 -29.66
C ASP A 159 -26.37 7.85 -30.03
N SER A 160 -27.67 8.17 -29.99
CA SER A 160 -28.82 7.61 -30.72
C SER A 160 -29.18 6.09 -30.76
N THR A 161 -28.40 5.13 -30.26
CA THR A 161 -28.75 3.69 -30.48
C THR A 161 -29.41 2.92 -29.32
N LEU A 162 -29.46 3.47 -28.09
CA LEU A 162 -29.98 2.76 -26.91
C LEU A 162 -31.46 3.04 -26.58
N ARG A 163 -32.28 3.41 -27.59
CA ARG A 163 -33.74 3.54 -27.40
C ARG A 163 -34.54 2.26 -27.65
N SER A 164 -33.94 1.19 -28.15
CA SER A 164 -34.61 -0.11 -28.29
C SER A 164 -33.65 -1.28 -28.13
N LEU A 165 -33.40 -1.68 -26.88
CA LEU A 165 -32.79 -2.99 -26.63
C LEU A 165 -33.92 -4.03 -26.69
N HIS A 166 -34.24 -4.52 -27.90
CA HIS A 166 -35.00 -5.76 -28.03
C HIS A 166 -34.10 -6.90 -27.58
N LEU A 167 -34.43 -7.53 -26.45
CA LEU A 167 -33.85 -8.82 -26.10
C LEU A 167 -34.08 -9.77 -27.29
N PRO A 168 -33.10 -10.61 -27.68
CA PRO A 168 -33.31 -11.60 -28.71
C PRO A 168 -34.53 -12.46 -28.36
N SER A 169 -35.48 -12.56 -29.29
CA SER A 169 -36.55 -13.54 -29.21
C SER A 169 -35.92 -14.93 -29.08
N LEU A 170 -36.34 -15.70 -28.07
CA LEU A 170 -35.79 -16.99 -27.66
C LEU A 170 -36.12 -18.15 -28.62
N THR A 171 -35.90 -17.97 -29.93
CA THR A 171 -36.19 -19.01 -30.93
C THR A 171 -35.18 -19.18 -32.05
N GLU A 172 -34.08 -18.44 -32.11
CA GLU A 172 -33.07 -18.66 -33.15
C GLU A 172 -31.70 -19.03 -32.56
N SER A 173 -31.35 -20.30 -32.79
CA SER A 173 -29.98 -20.78 -32.79
C SER A 173 -29.18 -20.00 -33.84
N SER A 174 -28.00 -19.51 -33.44
CA SER A 174 -26.98 -18.86 -34.28
C SER A 174 -27.20 -17.38 -34.55
N VAL A 175 -26.84 -16.53 -33.58
CA VAL A 175 -26.40 -15.16 -33.85
C VAL A 175 -25.05 -14.97 -33.16
N GLU A 176 -23.97 -15.07 -33.94
CA GLU A 176 -22.68 -14.48 -33.56
C GLU A 176 -22.89 -12.97 -33.50
N VAL A 177 -23.01 -12.43 -32.29
CA VAL A 177 -23.03 -10.98 -32.08
C VAL A 177 -21.57 -10.50 -32.17
N GLN A 178 -21.07 -10.35 -33.40
CA GLN A 178 -19.96 -9.45 -33.69
C GLN A 178 -20.46 -8.01 -33.60
N ASN A 179 -20.77 -7.55 -32.39
CA ASN A 179 -20.90 -6.13 -32.13
C ASN A 179 -19.47 -5.60 -31.92
N VAL A 180 -18.82 -5.20 -33.01
CA VAL A 180 -17.68 -4.28 -32.95
C VAL A 180 -18.26 -2.92 -32.55
N VAL A 181 -18.56 -2.76 -31.26
CA VAL A 181 -18.82 -1.44 -30.69
C VAL A 181 -17.48 -0.74 -30.71
N GLU A 182 -17.32 0.31 -31.52
CA GLU A 182 -16.13 1.16 -31.47
C GLU A 182 -15.87 1.54 -30.02
N VAL A 183 -14.74 1.08 -29.48
CA VAL A 183 -14.40 1.34 -28.09
C VAL A 183 -13.99 2.80 -27.99
N PRO A 184 -14.74 3.62 -27.26
CA PRO A 184 -14.51 5.04 -27.24
C PRO A 184 -13.20 5.37 -26.53
N VAL A 185 -12.37 6.18 -27.18
CA VAL A 185 -11.13 6.69 -26.60
C VAL A 185 -11.42 8.06 -25.99
N LEU A 186 -11.29 8.17 -24.67
CA LEU A 186 -11.41 9.45 -23.97
C LEU A 186 -10.05 10.14 -23.96
N ASP A 187 -9.91 11.28 -24.62
CA ASP A 187 -8.65 12.05 -24.59
C ASP A 187 -8.34 12.47 -23.14
N CYS A 188 -7.23 11.96 -22.62
CA CYS A 188 -6.77 12.23 -21.26
C CYS A 188 -5.37 12.83 -21.35
N ARG A 189 -5.12 13.92 -20.63
CA ARG A 189 -3.77 14.49 -20.57
C ARG A 189 -2.88 13.58 -19.75
N VAL A 190 -1.81 13.08 -20.36
CA VAL A 190 -0.77 12.29 -19.72
C VAL A 190 0.50 13.11 -19.61
N LEU A 191 0.99 13.29 -18.38
CA LEU A 191 2.26 13.93 -18.09
C LEU A 191 3.27 12.87 -17.62
N TYR A 192 4.52 12.95 -18.07
CA TYR A 192 5.57 12.04 -17.58
C TYR A 192 6.36 12.71 -16.48
N VAL A 193 6.74 11.91 -15.48
CA VAL A 193 7.78 12.31 -14.55
C VAL A 193 9.11 11.97 -15.20
N SER A 194 9.80 12.97 -15.76
CA SER A 194 11.15 12.78 -16.27
C SER A 194 12.16 12.85 -15.12
N GLU A 195 13.15 11.95 -15.14
CA GLU A 195 14.34 12.19 -14.34
C GLU A 195 15.15 13.27 -15.05
N GLY A 196 15.42 14.37 -14.36
CA GLY A 196 16.30 15.43 -14.83
C GLY A 196 17.66 14.84 -15.19
N HIS A 197 17.83 14.47 -16.46
CA HIS A 197 19.12 14.17 -17.03
C HIS A 197 19.79 15.51 -17.29
N ASP A 198 20.75 15.89 -16.44
CA ASP A 198 21.67 16.98 -16.75
C ASP A 198 22.38 16.64 -18.07
N LYS A 199 21.92 17.25 -19.16
CA LYS A 199 22.63 17.26 -20.43
C LYS A 199 23.68 18.36 -20.32
N ASN A 200 24.91 17.97 -20.03
CA ASN A 200 26.06 18.87 -19.97
C ASN A 200 26.14 19.83 -21.18
N GLY A 201 26.23 21.12 -20.88
CA GLY A 201 27.38 21.93 -21.25
C GLY A 201 27.47 22.43 -22.68
N LYS A 202 26.70 23.47 -23.00
CA LYS A 202 27.21 24.59 -23.82
C LYS A 202 26.70 25.90 -23.26
N THR A 203 27.61 26.63 -22.62
CA THR A 203 27.55 28.07 -22.47
C THR A 203 27.46 28.70 -23.85
N GLU A 204 26.27 29.17 -24.23
CA GLU A 204 26.17 30.31 -25.14
C GLU A 204 25.57 31.48 -24.36
N THR A 205 26.38 32.51 -24.30
CA THR A 205 26.15 33.81 -23.69
C THR A 205 25.00 34.54 -24.36
N SER A 206 24.01 34.92 -23.58
CA SER A 206 23.29 36.18 -23.79
C SER A 206 22.69 36.64 -22.47
N GLU A 207 23.35 37.63 -21.87
CA GLU A 207 22.89 38.42 -20.73
C GLU A 207 21.51 39.04 -21.01
N VAL A 208 20.57 38.94 -20.06
CA VAL A 208 19.93 40.11 -19.46
C VAL A 208 19.60 39.78 -18.00
N ASP A 209 20.18 40.61 -17.14
CA ASP A 209 20.14 40.62 -15.68
C ASP A 209 18.74 40.96 -15.12
N ARG A 210 18.35 40.28 -14.02
CA ARG A 210 17.60 40.83 -12.87
C ARG A 210 17.48 39.78 -11.77
N GLY A 211 18.35 39.93 -10.77
CA GLY A 211 18.58 38.97 -9.71
C GLY A 211 17.44 38.71 -8.71
N SER A 212 17.49 37.53 -8.12
CA SER A 212 17.24 37.29 -6.70
C SER A 212 17.87 35.94 -6.32
N HIS A 213 18.67 35.95 -5.26
CA HIS A 213 19.54 34.85 -4.85
C HIS A 213 18.78 33.54 -4.56
N SER A 214 18.94 32.54 -5.42
CA SER A 214 18.81 31.13 -5.06
C SER A 214 20.21 30.54 -4.87
N THR A 215 20.43 29.93 -3.71
CA THR A 215 21.63 29.15 -3.39
C THR A 215 21.74 27.95 -4.33
N PRO A 216 22.94 27.56 -4.79
CA PRO A 216 23.11 26.48 -5.75
C PRO A 216 22.88 25.13 -5.05
N TYR A 217 21.81 24.43 -5.42
CA TYR A 217 21.59 23.04 -5.04
C TYR A 217 22.67 22.17 -5.70
N GLY A 218 23.32 21.34 -4.88
CA GLY A 218 24.49 20.57 -5.23
C GLY A 218 24.32 19.68 -6.47
N SER A 219 25.42 19.53 -7.19
CA SER A 219 25.60 18.57 -8.27
C SER A 219 25.38 17.16 -7.73
N TRP A 220 24.34 16.49 -8.24
CA TRP A 220 24.06 15.09 -7.94
C TRP A 220 24.91 14.23 -8.87
N THR A 221 25.85 13.47 -8.31
CA THR A 221 26.55 12.43 -9.07
C THR A 221 25.56 11.31 -9.36
N SER A 222 24.90 11.42 -10.50
CA SER A 222 24.02 10.38 -11.05
C SER A 222 24.89 9.15 -11.34
N GLY A 223 24.97 8.23 -10.37
CA GLY A 223 25.30 6.84 -10.67
C GLY A 223 24.27 6.35 -11.69
N LYS A 224 24.72 5.68 -12.74
CA LYS A 224 23.90 5.06 -13.80
C LYS A 224 23.02 3.91 -13.26
N GLY A 225 22.27 4.15 -12.19
CA GLY A 225 21.35 3.21 -11.57
C GLY A 225 19.98 3.39 -12.18
N ASN A 226 19.44 2.31 -12.74
CA ASN A 226 18.04 2.24 -13.17
C ASN A 226 17.14 2.49 -11.93
N MET A 227 16.51 3.66 -11.84
CA MET A 227 15.65 4.05 -10.72
C MET A 227 14.30 3.33 -10.80
N LYS A 228 14.26 2.11 -10.28
CA LYS A 228 13.04 1.30 -10.23
C LYS A 228 12.07 1.83 -9.17
N ILE A 229 10.81 1.95 -9.55
CA ILE A 229 9.71 2.37 -8.69
C ILE A 229 9.21 1.15 -7.91
N SER A 230 9.23 1.25 -6.59
CA SER A 230 8.68 0.22 -5.69
C SER A 230 7.19 0.42 -5.47
N LYS A 231 6.78 1.65 -5.16
CA LYS A 231 5.39 2.00 -4.86
C LYS A 231 5.14 3.49 -5.05
N THR A 232 3.91 3.85 -5.39
CA THR A 232 3.42 5.23 -5.41
C THR A 232 2.21 5.41 -4.52
N LEU A 233 2.13 6.53 -3.78
CA LEU A 233 0.98 6.88 -2.92
C LEU A 233 0.75 8.39 -2.95
N TRP A 234 -0.51 8.82 -2.90
CA TRP A 234 -0.85 10.23 -2.77
C TRP A 234 -0.82 10.68 -1.31
N HIS A 235 -0.39 11.90 -1.06
CA HIS A 235 -0.33 12.44 0.30
C HIS A 235 -1.75 12.70 0.85
N PRO A 236 -2.15 12.10 2.00
CA PRO A 236 -3.51 12.24 2.56
C PRO A 236 -3.87 13.69 2.88
N CYS A 237 -2.93 14.43 3.47
CA CYS A 237 -3.12 15.84 3.85
C CYS A 237 -2.88 16.84 2.70
N SER A 238 -2.79 16.40 1.44
CA SER A 238 -2.58 17.31 0.32
C SER A 238 -3.77 18.27 0.14
N SER A 239 -3.55 19.58 0.19
CA SER A 239 -4.63 20.57 0.12
C SER A 239 -5.49 20.49 -1.15
N ARG A 240 -4.87 20.12 -2.28
CA ARG A 240 -5.49 19.99 -3.60
C ARG A 240 -5.60 18.54 -4.07
N GLY A 241 -5.25 17.56 -3.22
CA GLY A 241 -5.08 16.17 -3.64
C GLY A 241 -4.05 15.95 -4.77
N SER A 242 -3.07 16.84 -4.95
CA SER A 242 -2.09 16.82 -6.06
C SER A 242 -0.68 16.35 -5.67
N HIS A 243 -0.42 16.07 -4.40
CA HIS A 243 0.92 15.64 -3.98
C HIS A 243 1.06 14.13 -4.08
N LEU A 244 1.96 13.67 -4.95
CA LEU A 244 2.27 12.26 -5.18
C LEU A 244 3.64 11.93 -4.62
N LEU A 245 3.73 10.84 -3.86
CA LEU A 245 4.97 10.28 -3.38
C LEU A 245 5.35 9.06 -4.22
N VAL A 246 6.62 8.99 -4.60
CA VAL A 246 7.22 7.92 -5.37
C VAL A 246 8.39 7.34 -4.57
N LEU A 247 8.27 6.07 -4.19
CA LEU A 247 9.33 5.30 -3.54
C LEU A 247 10.17 4.60 -4.62
N TYR A 248 11.47 4.84 -4.59
CA TYR A 248 12.44 4.20 -5.46
C TYR A 248 13.25 3.16 -4.69
N GLN A 249 13.51 2.01 -5.32
CA GLN A 249 14.31 0.92 -4.72
C GLN A 249 15.70 1.38 -4.26
N ALA A 250 16.27 2.36 -4.97
CA ALA A 250 17.61 2.88 -4.73
C ALA A 250 17.77 3.72 -3.44
N GLY A 251 16.73 3.88 -2.62
CA GLY A 251 16.84 4.59 -1.35
C GLY A 251 16.28 6.01 -1.34
N TYR A 252 15.42 6.38 -2.29
CA TYR A 252 14.84 7.71 -2.37
C TYR A 252 13.31 7.68 -2.26
N VAL A 253 12.75 8.62 -1.53
CA VAL A 253 11.33 9.00 -1.60
C VAL A 253 11.26 10.39 -2.19
N LYS A 254 10.59 10.56 -3.34
CA LYS A 254 10.37 11.87 -3.96
C LYS A 254 8.91 12.25 -3.85
N MET A 255 8.61 13.47 -3.44
CA MET A 255 7.27 14.04 -3.43
C MET A 255 7.15 15.08 -4.54
N PHE A 256 6.10 15.00 -5.34
CA PHE A 256 5.80 15.89 -6.45
C PHE A 256 4.45 16.58 -6.21
N ASP A 257 4.38 17.90 -6.34
CA ASP A 257 3.10 18.57 -6.58
C ASP A 257 2.81 18.53 -8.08
N VAL A 258 2.06 17.52 -8.51
CA VAL A 258 1.78 17.30 -9.95
C VAL A 258 0.97 18.44 -10.57
N SER A 259 0.38 19.32 -9.75
CA SER A 259 -0.34 20.51 -10.25
C SER A 259 0.60 21.66 -10.60
N GLN A 260 1.83 21.65 -10.07
CA GLN A 260 2.87 22.64 -10.34
C GLN A 260 3.92 22.13 -11.30
N SER A 261 4.48 20.93 -11.04
CA SER A 261 5.51 20.32 -11.86
C SER A 261 5.48 18.81 -11.75
N VAL A 262 5.67 18.12 -12.88
CA VAL A 262 5.86 16.66 -12.94
C VAL A 262 7.32 16.27 -13.05
N ASP A 263 8.21 17.19 -13.46
CA ASP A 263 9.62 16.89 -13.68
C ASP A 263 10.47 17.17 -12.45
N VAL A 264 10.06 18.15 -11.64
CA VAL A 264 10.82 18.59 -10.46
C VAL A 264 10.08 18.17 -9.20
N PRO A 265 10.69 17.33 -8.34
CA PRO A 265 10.09 17.01 -7.05
C PRO A 265 10.11 18.24 -6.15
N GLU A 266 9.03 18.42 -5.38
CA GLU A 266 8.94 19.43 -4.34
C GLU A 266 9.91 19.10 -3.19
N GLN A 267 9.97 17.82 -2.81
CA GLN A 267 10.83 17.33 -1.74
C GLN A 267 11.44 15.97 -2.11
N VAL A 268 12.67 15.74 -1.66
CA VAL A 268 13.40 14.49 -1.84
C VAL A 268 13.92 14.06 -0.48
N PHE A 269 13.54 12.88 -0.04
CA PHE A 269 14.01 12.24 1.18
C PHE A 269 15.00 11.15 0.80
N ASP A 270 16.23 11.30 1.29
CA ASP A 270 17.34 10.38 1.04
C ASP A 270 17.48 9.42 2.23
N MET A 271 17.31 8.12 1.96
CA MET A 271 17.44 7.04 2.94
C MET A 271 18.77 6.28 2.79
N THR A 272 19.59 6.60 1.79
CA THR A 272 20.78 5.81 1.42
C THR A 272 21.80 5.70 2.55
N THR A 273 22.00 6.79 3.30
CA THR A 273 22.95 6.80 4.43
C THR A 273 22.49 5.88 5.56
N SER A 274 21.19 5.91 5.90
CA SER A 274 20.61 5.01 6.90
C SER A 274 20.70 3.55 6.46
N MET A 275 20.36 3.27 5.20
CA MET A 275 20.44 1.91 4.63
C MET A 275 21.88 1.35 4.60
N GLN A 276 22.88 2.18 4.28
CA GLN A 276 24.29 1.75 4.22
C GLN A 276 24.92 1.57 5.60
N ALA A 277 24.51 2.36 6.59
CA ALA A 277 25.01 2.26 7.96
C ALA A 277 24.65 0.90 8.59
N ASP A 278 23.45 0.40 8.32
CA ASP A 278 22.92 -0.81 8.97
C ASP A 278 23.40 -2.11 8.32
N ALA A 279 23.68 -2.10 7.02
CA ALA A 279 24.09 -3.31 6.29
C ALA A 279 25.13 -3.05 5.20
N PRO A 280 26.39 -2.73 5.55
CA PRO A 280 27.44 -2.35 4.59
C PRO A 280 27.80 -3.46 3.57
N TYR A 281 27.40 -4.71 3.84
CA TYR A 281 27.68 -5.87 3.00
C TYR A 281 26.44 -6.43 2.27
N ARG A 282 25.28 -5.78 2.37
CA ARG A 282 24.03 -6.25 1.74
C ARG A 282 23.43 -5.17 0.83
N SER A 283 22.82 -5.60 -0.29
CA SER A 283 22.14 -4.70 -1.24
C SER A 283 20.74 -4.31 -0.76
N VAL A 284 20.63 -3.25 0.02
CA VAL A 284 19.35 -2.80 0.62
C VAL A 284 18.49 -2.12 -0.43
N GLU A 285 17.27 -2.61 -0.59
CA GLU A 285 16.26 -2.02 -1.48
C GLU A 285 15.04 -1.61 -0.65
N LEU A 286 14.47 -0.44 -0.95
CA LEU A 286 13.20 -0.05 -0.36
C LEU A 286 12.06 -0.80 -1.06
N ALA A 287 11.33 -1.63 -0.32
CA ALA A 287 10.32 -2.53 -0.86
C ALA A 287 8.93 -1.90 -0.94
N SER A 288 8.48 -1.23 0.13
CA SER A 288 7.15 -0.61 0.18
C SER A 288 7.11 0.48 1.26
N PHE A 289 6.06 1.30 1.21
CA PHE A 289 5.78 2.32 2.22
C PHE A 289 4.27 2.53 2.41
N CYS A 290 3.89 3.08 3.55
CA CYS A 290 2.52 3.53 3.83
C CYS A 290 2.53 4.73 4.78
N PHE A 291 1.44 5.50 4.78
CA PHE A 291 1.22 6.51 5.82
C PHE A 291 0.79 5.84 7.13
N GLY A 292 1.10 6.49 8.25
CA GLY A 292 0.59 6.10 9.56
C GLY A 292 -0.92 6.34 9.72
N ASN A 293 -1.41 6.07 10.93
CA ASN A 293 -2.82 6.20 11.26
C ASN A 293 -3.31 7.65 11.04
N GLN A 294 -4.25 7.83 10.12
CA GLN A 294 -4.79 9.15 9.76
C GLN A 294 -5.80 9.69 10.78
N LYS A 295 -6.26 8.84 11.70
CA LYS A 295 -7.24 9.17 12.75
C LYS A 295 -6.60 9.36 14.13
N SER A 296 -5.29 9.08 14.29
CA SER A 296 -4.60 9.25 15.57
C SER A 296 -4.44 10.73 15.92
N ASN A 297 -4.23 11.03 17.21
CA ASN A 297 -3.92 12.40 17.68
C ASN A 297 -2.41 12.62 17.87
N ASP A 298 -1.58 11.75 17.30
CA ASP A 298 -0.12 11.80 17.32
C ASP A 298 0.43 12.27 15.96
N TRP A 299 1.73 12.07 15.72
CA TRP A 299 2.38 12.42 14.45
C TRP A 299 2.07 11.42 13.31
N GLY A 300 1.36 10.33 13.58
CA GLY A 300 1.03 9.26 12.64
C GLY A 300 0.38 9.74 11.35
N ARG A 301 -0.43 10.81 11.42
CA ARG A 301 -1.08 11.44 10.26
C ARG A 301 -0.09 11.89 9.18
N ILE A 302 1.08 12.34 9.60
CA ILE A 302 2.15 12.90 8.76
C ILE A 302 3.44 12.07 8.86
N THR A 303 3.31 10.79 9.19
CA THR A 303 4.43 9.85 9.29
C THR A 303 4.39 8.86 8.14
N LEU A 304 5.53 8.63 7.49
CA LEU A 304 5.72 7.53 6.55
C LEU A 304 6.42 6.37 7.24
N TYR A 305 5.86 5.17 7.11
CA TYR A 305 6.54 3.92 7.40
C TYR A 305 7.09 3.34 6.10
N ILE A 306 8.37 2.95 6.10
CA ILE A 306 9.09 2.45 4.94
C ILE A 306 9.70 1.10 5.31
N ALA A 307 9.45 0.07 4.51
CA ALA A 307 10.00 -1.26 4.69
C ALA A 307 11.09 -1.55 3.65
N THR A 308 12.20 -2.14 4.10
CA THR A 308 13.24 -2.69 3.22
C THR A 308 12.85 -4.07 2.72
N ASN A 309 13.59 -4.58 1.73
CA ASN A 309 13.42 -5.93 1.23
C ASN A 309 13.67 -7.03 2.29
N TRP A 310 14.39 -6.77 3.38
CA TRP A 310 14.62 -7.78 4.43
C TRP A 310 13.73 -7.66 5.66
N GLY A 311 12.81 -6.70 5.68
CA GLY A 311 11.88 -6.54 6.80
C GLY A 311 12.29 -5.48 7.82
N ASP A 312 13.38 -4.76 7.59
CA ASP A 312 13.68 -3.58 8.39
C ASP A 312 12.63 -2.50 8.10
N ILE A 313 12.09 -1.92 9.18
CA ILE A 313 11.13 -0.83 9.10
C ILE A 313 11.84 0.45 9.52
N TYR A 314 11.59 1.54 8.80
CA TYR A 314 12.02 2.90 9.13
C TYR A 314 10.83 3.84 9.10
N THR A 315 10.96 4.99 9.75
CA THR A 315 9.98 6.08 9.66
C THR A 315 10.61 7.41 9.28
N LEU A 316 9.82 8.22 8.57
CA LEU A 316 10.07 9.64 8.34
C LEU A 316 8.92 10.43 8.93
N SER A 317 9.23 11.36 9.82
CA SER A 317 8.22 12.22 10.45
C SER A 317 8.82 13.56 10.87
N PRO A 318 8.20 14.71 10.55
CA PRO A 318 7.00 14.85 9.72
C PRO A 318 7.31 14.87 8.22
N VAL A 319 6.48 14.21 7.42
CA VAL A 319 6.43 14.34 5.96
C VAL A 319 5.17 15.12 5.61
N VAL A 320 5.32 16.36 5.15
CA VAL A 320 4.20 17.23 4.77
C VAL A 320 4.50 17.99 3.48
N PRO A 321 3.51 18.18 2.60
CA PRO A 321 3.62 19.08 1.46
C PRO A 321 3.79 20.54 1.87
N GLU A 322 4.29 21.36 0.94
CA GLU A 322 4.32 22.83 1.08
C GLU A 322 2.90 23.36 1.31
N SER A 323 1.90 22.79 0.61
CA SER A 323 0.48 23.08 0.81
C SER A 323 -0.30 21.86 1.33
N TRP A 324 -0.67 21.90 2.59
CA TRP A 324 -1.26 20.75 3.30
C TRP A 324 -2.44 21.15 4.17
N ILE A 325 -3.24 20.18 4.62
CA ILE A 325 -4.41 20.38 5.48
C ILE A 325 -4.17 19.73 6.85
N ALA A 326 -4.55 20.43 7.91
CA ALA A 326 -4.48 19.93 9.28
C ALA A 326 -5.66 20.43 10.11
N ASP A 327 -6.09 19.61 11.07
CA ASP A 327 -7.03 20.04 12.10
C ASP A 327 -6.29 20.91 13.11
N LYS A 328 -6.85 22.07 13.45
CA LYS A 328 -6.25 22.98 14.44
C LYS A 328 -6.13 22.33 15.81
N SER A 329 -7.17 21.63 16.25
CA SER A 329 -7.20 20.96 17.56
C SER A 329 -6.07 19.95 17.68
N TRP A 330 -5.79 19.19 16.62
CA TRP A 330 -4.68 18.25 16.60
C TRP A 330 -3.32 18.94 16.73
N LEU A 331 -3.08 20.04 16.02
CA LEU A 331 -1.84 20.81 16.17
C LEU A 331 -1.72 21.44 17.57
N GLU A 332 -2.81 21.90 18.16
CA GLU A 332 -2.84 22.41 19.53
C GLU A 332 -2.56 21.30 20.55
N ASP A 333 -3.10 20.10 20.36
CA ASP A 333 -2.83 18.93 21.20
C ASP A 333 -1.34 18.54 21.14
N LEU A 334 -0.74 18.49 19.94
CA LEU A 334 0.70 18.24 19.78
C LEU A 334 1.56 19.33 20.43
N LEU A 335 1.12 20.59 20.37
CA LEU A 335 1.82 21.69 21.03
C LEU A 335 1.80 21.52 22.55
N VAL A 336 0.65 21.18 23.13
CA VAL A 336 0.53 20.93 24.57
C VAL A 336 1.38 19.74 24.99
N GLN A 337 1.40 18.66 24.21
CA GLN A 337 2.24 17.48 24.48
C GLN A 337 3.74 17.85 24.48
N SER A 338 4.23 18.51 23.44
CA SER A 338 5.65 18.92 23.35
C SER A 338 6.05 19.89 24.46
N GLN A 339 5.21 20.88 24.80
CA GLN A 339 5.47 21.80 25.91
C GLN A 339 5.50 21.10 27.27
N THR A 340 4.66 20.07 27.45
CA THR A 340 4.66 19.27 28.68
C THR A 340 5.95 18.48 28.80
N GLN A 341 6.39 17.81 27.73
CA GLN A 341 7.68 17.09 27.70
C GLN A 341 8.87 18.02 27.97
N ILE A 342 8.88 19.22 27.39
CA ILE A 342 9.91 20.23 27.67
C ILE A 342 9.91 20.58 29.16
N ARG A 343 8.73 20.86 29.74
CA ARG A 343 8.60 21.26 31.16
C ARG A 343 9.10 20.17 32.11
N GLU A 344 8.76 18.92 31.84
CA GLU A 344 9.17 17.77 32.66
C GLU A 344 10.68 17.54 32.63
N ARG A 345 11.34 17.90 31.53
CA ARG A 345 12.76 17.63 31.27
C ARG A 345 13.66 18.86 31.35
N GLN A 346 13.19 19.99 31.87
CA GLN A 346 13.98 21.24 31.92
C GLN A 346 15.31 21.08 32.67
N GLY A 347 15.40 20.12 33.61
CA GLY A 347 16.64 19.81 34.35
C GLY A 347 17.68 19.01 33.57
N GLU A 348 17.37 18.52 32.38
CA GLU A 348 18.28 17.73 31.52
C GLU A 348 19.15 18.61 30.60
N GLU A 349 19.14 19.93 30.82
CA GLU A 349 20.00 20.88 30.14
C GLU A 349 21.18 21.28 31.02
N TYR A 350 22.40 21.20 30.49
CA TYR A 350 23.60 21.69 31.17
C TYR A 350 24.57 22.36 30.18
N THR A 351 25.42 23.25 30.70
CA THR A 351 26.44 23.94 29.91
C THR A 351 27.82 23.41 30.29
N LEU A 352 28.55 22.88 29.31
CA LEU A 352 29.94 22.44 29.47
C LEU A 352 30.80 23.14 28.41
N ASN A 353 31.93 23.74 28.81
CA ASN A 353 32.87 24.41 27.89
C ASN A 353 32.21 25.46 26.97
N LYS A 354 31.26 26.26 27.49
CA LYS A 354 30.44 27.24 26.71
C LYS A 354 29.56 26.62 25.61
N GLN A 355 29.39 25.30 25.62
CA GLN A 355 28.48 24.59 24.73
C GLN A 355 27.25 24.14 25.52
N ARG A 356 26.07 24.39 24.95
CA ARG A 356 24.79 23.92 25.47
C ARG A 356 24.64 22.44 25.11
N ILE A 357 24.53 21.59 26.12
CA ILE A 357 24.30 20.16 25.95
C ILE A 357 22.88 19.85 26.40
N LEU A 358 22.15 19.13 25.56
CA LEU A 358 20.77 18.72 25.79
C LEU A 358 20.68 17.19 25.73
N SER A 359 19.78 16.62 26.52
CA SER A 359 19.37 15.22 26.29
C SER A 359 18.67 15.10 24.92
N PRO A 360 18.74 13.93 24.27
CA PRO A 360 18.10 13.71 22.97
C PRO A 360 16.58 13.93 23.00
N GLU A 361 15.90 13.48 24.06
CA GLU A 361 14.46 13.69 24.20
C GLU A 361 14.08 15.17 24.43
N LEU A 362 14.87 15.92 25.21
CA LEU A 362 14.63 17.36 25.37
C LEU A 362 14.88 18.12 24.06
N ALA A 363 15.97 17.84 23.36
CA ALA A 363 16.29 18.46 22.07
C ALA A 363 15.20 18.19 21.02
N LYS A 364 14.67 16.96 21.01
CA LYS A 364 13.56 16.53 20.16
C LYS A 364 12.26 17.26 20.51
N ALA A 365 11.89 17.34 21.79
CA ALA A 365 10.68 18.05 22.23
C ALA A 365 10.73 19.55 21.88
N ILE A 366 11.89 20.20 22.05
CA ILE A 366 12.11 21.61 21.64
C ILE A 366 11.94 21.77 20.12
N SER A 367 12.52 20.88 19.32
CA SER A 367 12.43 20.94 17.86
C SER A 367 10.98 20.76 17.39
N GLN A 368 10.23 19.86 18.04
CA GLN A 368 8.80 19.65 17.79
C GLN A 368 7.98 20.90 18.10
N GLU A 369 8.15 21.50 19.28
CA GLU A 369 7.44 22.72 19.68
C GLU A 369 7.68 23.87 18.68
N GLN A 370 8.94 24.05 18.27
CA GLN A 370 9.32 25.06 17.27
C GLN A 370 8.62 24.82 15.94
N TRP A 371 8.62 23.59 15.45
CA TRP A 371 7.97 23.24 14.20
C TRP A 371 6.45 23.45 14.26
N ILE A 372 5.80 23.00 15.33
CA ILE A 372 4.34 23.13 15.51
C ILE A 372 3.95 24.61 15.62
N THR A 373 4.70 25.40 16.38
CA THR A 373 4.47 26.86 16.51
C THR A 373 4.62 27.55 15.16
N ALA A 374 5.59 27.14 14.35
CA ALA A 374 5.79 27.66 13.01
C ALA A 374 4.66 27.26 12.04
N ALA A 375 4.13 26.03 12.13
CA ALA A 375 2.95 25.60 11.38
C ALA A 375 1.70 26.41 11.78
N LEU A 376 1.44 26.59 13.09
CA LEU A 376 0.30 27.36 13.60
C LEU A 376 0.39 28.85 13.22
N SER A 377 1.57 29.47 13.30
CA SER A 377 1.76 30.85 12.88
C SER A 377 1.58 31.04 11.37
N SER A 378 2.01 30.08 10.55
CA SER A 378 1.78 30.07 9.11
C SER A 378 0.29 29.97 8.77
N ALA A 379 -0.47 29.17 9.52
CA ALA A 379 -1.93 29.10 9.38
C ALA A 379 -2.62 30.43 9.72
N LYS A 380 -2.21 31.10 10.81
CA LYS A 380 -2.74 32.43 11.20
C LYS A 380 -2.46 33.51 10.14
N ALA A 381 -1.27 33.50 9.54
CA ALA A 381 -0.88 34.46 8.52
C ALA A 381 -1.75 34.40 7.24
N LEU A 382 -2.37 33.24 6.97
CA LEU A 382 -3.30 33.03 5.85
C LEU A 382 -4.72 33.55 6.14
N GLY A 383 -4.95 34.15 7.30
CA GLY A 383 -6.26 34.64 7.73
C GLY A 383 -7.22 33.54 8.17
N ASN A 384 -6.70 32.33 8.46
CA ASN A 384 -7.50 31.19 8.90
C ASN A 384 -7.80 31.30 10.41
N ASN A 385 -8.72 32.20 10.78
CA ASN A 385 -9.07 32.47 12.17
C ASN A 385 -10.10 31.49 12.76
N SER A 386 -10.75 30.67 11.92
CA SER A 386 -11.74 29.66 12.33
C SER A 386 -11.35 28.23 11.91
N LEU A 387 -11.80 27.22 12.68
CA LEU A 387 -11.52 25.79 12.46
C LEU A 387 -11.86 25.32 11.03
N CYS A 388 -12.97 25.83 10.48
CA CYS A 388 -13.45 25.48 9.15
C CYS A 388 -12.61 26.09 7.99
N GLN A 389 -11.81 27.14 8.24
CA GLN A 389 -11.00 27.78 7.20
C GLN A 389 -9.63 27.09 6.99
N ILE A 390 -9.05 26.50 8.03
CA ILE A 390 -7.76 25.78 7.94
C ILE A 390 -7.88 24.58 7.00
N VAL A 391 -9.00 23.86 7.06
CA VAL A 391 -9.31 22.73 6.16
C VAL A 391 -9.57 23.20 4.72
N ALA A 392 -10.22 24.34 4.53
CA ALA A 392 -10.65 24.80 3.21
C ALA A 392 -9.55 25.48 2.37
N LYS A 393 -8.54 26.10 3.01
CA LYS A 393 -7.48 26.86 2.31
C LYS A 393 -6.10 26.21 2.37
N GLY A 394 -5.91 25.23 3.25
CA GLY A 394 -4.60 24.63 3.52
C GLY A 394 -3.65 25.57 4.26
N ILE A 395 -2.65 24.98 4.90
CA ILE A 395 -1.48 25.62 5.48
C ILE A 395 -0.41 25.64 4.40
N LYS A 396 0.17 26.81 4.16
CA LYS A 396 1.37 26.95 3.34
C LYS A 396 2.59 27.11 4.24
N LEU A 397 3.42 26.07 4.36
CA LEU A 397 4.67 26.18 5.13
C LEU A 397 5.69 27.01 4.35
N ARG A 398 6.46 27.84 5.06
CA ARG A 398 7.65 28.45 4.48
C ARG A 398 8.67 27.33 4.21
N THR A 399 9.37 27.40 3.08
CA THR A 399 10.41 26.43 2.67
C THR A 399 11.48 26.20 3.74
N THR A 400 11.75 27.20 4.59
CA THR A 400 12.69 27.08 5.73
C THR A 400 12.23 26.13 6.83
N LEU A 401 10.94 25.75 6.88
CA LEU A 401 10.35 24.83 7.86
C LEU A 401 10.19 23.40 7.29
N LEU A 402 10.41 23.23 5.99
CA LEU A 402 10.44 21.93 5.30
C LEU A 402 11.82 21.30 5.40
N GLN A 403 12.49 21.46 6.55
CA GLN A 403 13.74 20.74 6.80
C GLN A 403 13.44 19.24 6.71
N SER A 404 14.22 18.51 5.92
CA SER A 404 14.03 17.07 5.75
C SER A 404 14.04 16.39 7.11
N PRO A 405 13.01 15.57 7.43
CA PRO A 405 13.01 14.78 8.65
C PRO A 405 14.18 13.80 8.62
N ALA A 406 14.68 13.46 9.80
CA ALA A 406 15.68 12.42 9.97
C ALA A 406 15.00 11.04 9.86
N PRO A 407 15.56 10.09 9.10
CA PRO A 407 15.13 8.69 9.14
C PRO A 407 15.25 8.14 10.57
N GLN A 408 14.19 7.51 11.07
CA GLN A 408 14.15 6.85 12.38
C GLN A 408 14.07 5.35 12.15
N GLY A 409 15.01 4.58 12.70
CA GLY A 409 15.10 3.15 12.51
C GLY A 409 16.55 2.66 12.39
N PRO A 410 16.75 1.36 12.12
CA PRO A 410 15.71 0.37 11.89
C PRO A 410 14.97 0.07 13.20
N TYR A 411 13.67 -0.23 13.11
CA TYR A 411 12.91 -0.59 14.31
C TYR A 411 13.37 -1.96 14.83
N LEU A 412 13.55 -2.05 16.14
CA LEU A 412 13.80 -3.30 16.83
C LEU A 412 12.48 -4.05 17.01
N LEU A 413 12.39 -5.25 16.44
CA LEU A 413 11.20 -6.09 16.52
C LEU A 413 11.28 -6.95 17.79
N GLN A 414 10.33 -6.80 18.71
CA GLN A 414 10.36 -7.48 20.01
C GLN A 414 9.04 -8.20 20.35
N PRO A 415 9.03 -9.53 20.55
CA PRO A 415 10.14 -10.45 20.24
C PRO A 415 10.43 -10.46 18.73
N GLU A 416 11.58 -10.99 18.34
CA GLU A 416 11.87 -11.23 16.93
C GLU A 416 10.79 -12.15 16.34
N PRO A 417 10.22 -11.84 15.16
CA PRO A 417 9.24 -12.70 14.52
C PRO A 417 9.78 -14.12 14.33
N PRO A 418 8.97 -15.17 14.61
CA PRO A 418 9.40 -16.55 14.40
C PRO A 418 9.77 -16.80 12.94
N ILE A 419 10.96 -17.35 12.73
CA ILE A 419 11.42 -17.78 11.41
C ILE A 419 10.57 -18.99 10.99
N ALA A 420 9.85 -18.87 9.88
CA ALA A 420 9.16 -19.99 9.27
C ALA A 420 10.20 -21.04 8.84
N SER A 421 10.38 -22.10 9.62
CA SER A 421 11.13 -23.28 9.21
C SER A 421 10.21 -24.16 8.36
N ASP A 422 10.68 -24.56 7.18
CA ASP A 422 9.99 -25.52 6.30
C ASP A 422 10.01 -26.97 6.85
N ASP A 423 10.33 -27.18 8.13
CA ASP A 423 10.60 -28.49 8.72
C ASP A 423 9.36 -29.16 9.33
N GLU A 424 8.25 -29.16 8.60
CA GLU A 424 7.15 -30.13 8.79
C GLU A 424 7.13 -31.13 7.62
N SER A 425 8.29 -31.70 7.31
CA SER A 425 8.37 -33.05 6.74
C SER A 425 8.85 -34.00 7.84
N SER A 426 7.98 -34.25 8.82
CA SER A 426 8.08 -35.44 9.66
C SER A 426 7.73 -36.66 8.79
N ASP A 427 8.67 -37.07 7.94
CA ASP A 427 8.68 -38.41 7.35
C ASP A 427 8.85 -39.42 8.50
N SER A 428 7.74 -39.73 9.13
CA SER A 428 7.56 -40.91 9.97
C SER A 428 7.25 -42.10 9.06
N SER A 429 8.19 -42.46 8.20
CA SER A 429 8.28 -43.83 7.68
C SER A 429 9.27 -44.59 8.55
N SER A 430 8.77 -45.12 9.65
CA SER A 430 9.47 -46.16 10.42
C SER A 430 9.69 -47.38 9.52
N ASN A 431 10.96 -47.76 9.41
CA ASN A 431 11.55 -49.05 9.05
C ASN A 431 10.58 -50.23 8.82
N ASP A 432 10.73 -50.90 7.68
CA ASP A 432 10.95 -52.35 7.60
C ASP A 432 11.17 -52.73 6.12
N ASP A 433 12.41 -52.96 5.72
CA ASP A 433 12.87 -54.31 5.38
C ASP A 433 14.30 -54.26 4.82
N SER A 434 15.12 -55.08 5.45
CA SER A 434 16.46 -55.47 5.06
C SER A 434 16.49 -56.09 3.67
N ASP A 435 17.41 -55.66 2.82
CA ASP A 435 18.26 -56.63 2.15
C ASP A 435 19.64 -56.07 1.87
N ALA A 436 20.64 -56.86 2.28
CA ALA A 436 22.04 -56.54 2.17
C ALA A 436 22.57 -57.15 0.88
N THR A 437 23.10 -56.32 -0.03
CA THR A 437 24.06 -56.78 -1.03
C THR A 437 25.21 -55.82 -1.15
N ASP A 438 26.32 -56.31 -0.63
CA ASP A 438 27.71 -55.88 -0.74
C ASP A 438 28.14 -55.75 -2.21
N SER A 439 28.74 -54.62 -2.59
CA SER A 439 29.82 -54.58 -3.60
C SER A 439 30.48 -53.20 -3.64
N SER A 440 31.74 -53.25 -3.23
CA SER A 440 32.87 -52.34 -3.46
C SER A 440 32.90 -51.59 -4.80
N ASP A 441 33.25 -50.30 -4.77
CA ASP A 441 34.54 -49.75 -5.23
C ASP A 441 34.46 -48.29 -5.72
N GLY A 442 35.44 -47.48 -5.29
CA GLY A 442 36.08 -46.49 -6.19
C GLY A 442 35.67 -45.02 -6.12
N GLN A 443 36.29 -44.28 -5.20
CA GLN A 443 36.91 -42.94 -5.38
C GLN A 443 36.26 -41.91 -6.34
N SER A 444 35.89 -40.72 -5.81
CA SER A 444 36.69 -39.49 -5.97
C SER A 444 35.97 -38.20 -5.53
N SER A 445 36.80 -37.28 -5.02
CA SER A 445 36.59 -35.84 -4.75
C SER A 445 35.59 -35.43 -3.67
N GLU A 446 36.13 -35.30 -2.47
CA GLU A 446 35.71 -34.33 -1.46
C GLU A 446 35.84 -32.91 -2.04
N ASP A 447 34.71 -32.25 -2.31
CA ASP A 447 34.64 -30.78 -2.25
C ASP A 447 33.83 -30.40 -1.02
N PHE A 448 34.59 -30.07 0.01
CA PHE A 448 34.17 -29.60 1.31
C PHE A 448 33.67 -28.15 1.20
N SER A 449 32.35 -27.96 1.19
CA SER A 449 31.72 -26.69 1.52
C SER A 449 30.50 -26.90 2.43
N THR A 450 30.75 -27.46 3.61
CA THR A 450 29.89 -27.25 4.77
C THR A 450 30.11 -25.84 5.30
N SER A 451 29.40 -24.86 4.74
CA SER A 451 29.08 -23.63 5.46
C SER A 451 27.70 -23.79 6.09
N SER A 452 27.69 -24.45 7.25
CA SER A 452 26.59 -24.41 8.21
C SER A 452 26.50 -23.02 8.83
N GLY A 453 26.02 -22.05 8.05
CA GLY A 453 25.45 -20.80 8.53
C GLY A 453 23.93 -20.94 8.65
N PRO A 454 23.25 -20.12 9.46
CA PRO A 454 21.80 -20.07 9.46
C PRO A 454 21.32 -19.75 8.04
N LYS A 455 20.50 -20.64 7.45
CA LYS A 455 19.82 -20.38 6.18
C LYS A 455 18.81 -19.28 6.46
N PHE A 456 19.19 -18.03 6.23
CA PHE A 456 18.28 -16.89 6.26
C PHE A 456 17.23 -17.08 5.17
N ASN A 457 15.96 -16.93 5.53
CA ASN A 457 14.84 -16.96 4.59
C ASN A 457 15.10 -15.90 3.50
N GLU A 458 15.22 -16.31 2.23
CA GLU A 458 15.50 -15.40 1.09
C GLU A 458 14.25 -14.63 0.63
N ASP A 459 13.22 -14.54 1.46
CA ASP A 459 11.93 -13.99 1.10
C ASP A 459 11.87 -12.48 1.33
N SER A 460 11.87 -11.74 0.22
CA SER A 460 11.78 -10.29 0.25
C SER A 460 10.40 -9.82 0.68
N VAL A 461 10.33 -8.74 1.46
CA VAL A 461 9.10 -7.97 1.69
C VAL A 461 8.52 -7.53 0.35
N CYS A 462 7.19 -7.56 0.22
CA CYS A 462 6.46 -7.06 -0.94
C CYS A 462 5.49 -5.93 -0.61
N ASP A 463 4.99 -5.82 0.63
CA ASP A 463 4.13 -4.70 1.02
C ASP A 463 4.13 -4.40 2.53
N ILE A 464 3.75 -3.17 2.88
CA ILE A 464 3.50 -2.69 4.24
C ILE A 464 2.19 -1.90 4.29
N ALA A 465 1.43 -2.06 5.38
CA ALA A 465 0.23 -1.28 5.65
C ALA A 465 0.11 -0.92 7.14
N CYS A 466 -0.39 0.28 7.43
CA CYS A 466 -0.77 0.71 8.77
C CYS A 466 -2.29 0.74 8.87
N LEU A 467 -2.82 0.20 9.95
CA LEU A 467 -4.25 0.20 10.26
C LEU A 467 -4.64 1.45 11.06
N GLU A 468 -5.93 1.78 11.01
CA GLU A 468 -6.51 2.92 11.73
C GLU A 468 -7.04 2.51 13.11
N THR A 469 -6.35 1.56 13.77
CA THR A 469 -6.72 1.06 15.10
C THR A 469 -6.46 2.10 16.18
N SER A 470 -7.18 1.98 17.30
CA SER A 470 -7.10 2.91 18.43
C SER A 470 -7.47 2.14 19.69
N PRO A 471 -6.71 2.23 20.80
CA PRO A 471 -5.71 3.25 21.09
C PRO A 471 -4.32 2.99 20.51
N VAL A 472 -4.00 1.73 20.18
CA VAL A 472 -2.68 1.32 19.67
C VAL A 472 -2.74 1.13 18.16
N GLY A 473 -1.78 1.71 17.44
CA GLY A 473 -1.65 1.52 15.99
C GLY A 473 -1.06 0.15 15.66
N ILE A 474 -1.53 -0.48 14.58
CA ILE A 474 -1.02 -1.77 14.11
C ILE A 474 -0.44 -1.65 12.69
N ILE A 475 0.74 -2.21 12.49
CA ILE A 475 1.43 -2.30 11.19
C ILE A 475 1.47 -3.75 10.75
N CYS A 476 1.25 -4.00 9.46
CA CYS A 476 1.37 -5.31 8.84
C CYS A 476 2.44 -5.27 7.75
N LEU A 477 3.27 -6.30 7.73
CA LEU A 477 4.35 -6.51 6.76
C LEU A 477 4.10 -7.81 6.00
N GLY A 478 4.03 -7.76 4.67
CA GLY A 478 3.76 -8.91 3.82
C GLY A 478 5.00 -9.31 3.02
N TYR A 479 5.26 -10.61 2.94
CA TYR A 479 6.42 -11.18 2.26
C TYR A 479 6.02 -11.92 0.98
N ASN A 480 6.98 -12.06 0.07
CA ASN A 480 6.81 -12.73 -1.22
C ASN A 480 6.48 -14.22 -1.11
N ASN A 481 6.67 -14.84 0.04
CA ASN A 481 6.25 -16.21 0.26
C ASN A 481 4.78 -16.31 0.71
N GLY A 482 4.07 -15.22 1.05
CA GLY A 482 2.73 -15.27 1.63
C GLY A 482 2.72 -15.31 3.16
N HIS A 483 3.85 -15.07 3.80
CA HIS A 483 3.97 -14.75 5.22
C HIS A 483 3.55 -13.30 5.48
N ILE A 484 2.94 -13.04 6.63
CA ILE A 484 2.57 -11.71 7.10
C ILE A 484 2.95 -11.56 8.57
N ASP A 485 3.78 -10.58 8.89
CA ASP A 485 4.04 -10.19 10.27
C ASP A 485 3.18 -9.00 10.66
N THR A 486 2.73 -8.99 11.91
CA THR A 486 1.91 -7.89 12.46
C THR A 486 2.56 -7.34 13.73
N PHE A 487 2.54 -6.02 13.86
CA PHE A 487 3.26 -5.30 14.90
C PHE A 487 2.39 -4.22 15.54
N ALA A 488 2.49 -4.04 16.85
CA ALA A 488 1.91 -2.92 17.58
C ALA A 488 2.92 -1.78 17.73
N ILE A 489 2.44 -0.56 17.50
CA ILE A 489 3.14 0.70 17.77
C ILE A 489 2.80 1.12 19.21
N LEU A 490 3.61 0.69 20.18
CA LEU A 490 3.42 1.08 21.59
C LEU A 490 3.98 2.46 21.88
N ASP A 491 5.13 2.79 21.29
CA ASP A 491 5.75 4.11 21.37
C ASP A 491 5.39 4.90 20.10
N PRO A 492 4.49 5.90 20.20
CA PRO A 492 4.06 6.66 19.03
C PRO A 492 5.24 7.38 18.37
N VAL A 493 5.26 7.35 17.05
CA VAL A 493 6.25 8.10 16.27
C VAL A 493 6.08 9.58 16.55
N SER A 494 7.21 10.28 16.52
CA SER A 494 7.24 11.72 16.77
C SER A 494 8.18 12.42 15.81
N GLY A 495 7.95 13.71 15.58
CA GLY A 495 8.74 14.50 14.62
C GLY A 495 10.22 14.55 15.02
N GLN A 496 11.11 14.23 14.08
CA GLN A 496 12.56 14.28 14.29
C GLN A 496 13.29 14.90 13.10
N TRP A 497 14.30 15.71 13.40
CA TRP A 497 15.15 16.37 12.43
C TRP A 497 16.62 16.20 12.84
N PRO A 498 17.57 16.31 11.90
CA PRO A 498 18.98 16.37 12.24
C PRO A 498 19.24 17.54 13.21
N PHE A 499 19.93 17.26 14.32
CA PHE A 499 20.23 18.27 15.33
C PHE A 499 21.07 19.42 14.76
N GLN A 500 20.81 20.63 15.26
CA GLN A 500 21.56 21.82 14.87
C GLN A 500 23.03 21.70 15.29
N LYS A 501 23.96 22.17 14.45
CA LYS A 501 25.42 22.10 14.68
C LYS A 501 25.89 22.71 16.01
N ASN A 502 25.11 23.64 16.57
CA ASN A 502 25.44 24.37 17.80
C ASN A 502 24.96 23.66 19.08
N VAL A 503 24.19 22.58 18.94
CA VAL A 503 23.66 21.78 20.05
C VAL A 503 24.42 20.46 20.05
N LYS A 504 25.10 20.15 21.15
CA LYS A 504 25.57 18.78 21.38
C LYS A 504 24.48 18.01 22.08
N VAL A 505 24.18 16.83 21.55
CA VAL A 505 23.20 15.93 22.12
C VAL A 505 23.95 14.73 22.67
N ASP A 506 23.65 14.36 23.91
CA ASP A 506 24.19 13.13 24.51
C ASP A 506 23.69 11.95 23.69
N LYS A 507 24.61 11.14 23.14
CA LYS A 507 24.25 10.02 22.29
C LYS A 507 23.64 8.92 23.14
N THR A 508 22.35 8.66 22.96
CA THR A 508 21.71 7.42 23.39
C THR A 508 21.33 6.64 22.15
N ASP A 509 22.03 5.55 21.89
CA ASP A 509 21.82 4.68 20.72
C ASP A 509 20.63 3.72 20.94
N SER A 510 19.49 4.23 21.43
CA SER A 510 18.29 3.40 21.58
C SER A 510 17.47 3.43 20.29
N LEU A 511 17.39 2.27 19.63
CA LEU A 511 16.52 2.09 18.46
C LEU A 511 15.04 2.11 18.87
N PRO A 512 14.15 2.65 18.04
CA PRO A 512 12.72 2.57 18.29
C PRO A 512 12.25 1.11 18.21
N THR A 513 11.23 0.73 18.98
CA THR A 513 10.79 -0.67 19.10
C THR A 513 9.38 -0.86 18.55
N LEU A 514 9.14 -1.98 17.88
CA LEU A 514 7.81 -2.48 17.53
C LEU A 514 7.56 -3.79 18.24
N VAL A 515 6.36 -3.97 18.79
CA VAL A 515 5.99 -5.22 19.43
C VAL A 515 5.39 -6.18 18.43
N THR A 516 6.01 -7.33 18.23
CA THR A 516 5.47 -8.38 17.36
C THR A 516 4.24 -8.99 18.01
N LEU A 517 3.12 -8.96 17.29
CA LEU A 517 1.83 -9.51 17.75
C LEU A 517 1.68 -10.97 17.33
N GLU A 518 1.75 -11.20 16.03
CA GLU A 518 1.60 -12.51 15.42
C GLU A 518 2.24 -12.55 14.03
N SER A 519 2.63 -13.76 13.65
CA SER A 519 3.15 -14.11 12.33
C SER A 519 2.18 -15.07 11.66
N ILE A 520 1.64 -14.66 10.52
CA ILE A 520 0.56 -15.34 9.80
C ILE A 520 1.15 -15.98 8.54
N VAL A 521 1.00 -17.29 8.42
CA VAL A 521 1.33 -18.02 7.19
C VAL A 521 0.03 -18.32 6.43
N LEU A 522 -0.10 -17.81 5.19
CA LEU A 522 -1.34 -18.01 4.42
C LEU A 522 -1.45 -19.41 3.77
N HIS A 523 -0.39 -20.21 3.78
CA HIS A 523 -0.39 -21.59 3.26
C HIS A 523 -1.24 -22.50 4.14
N GLY A 524 -2.21 -23.20 3.53
CA GLY A 524 -3.06 -24.17 4.25
C GLY A 524 -4.36 -23.61 4.82
N VAL A 525 -4.65 -22.30 4.68
CA VAL A 525 -5.96 -21.75 5.07
C VAL A 525 -7.04 -22.30 4.13
N LYS A 526 -7.86 -23.22 4.66
CA LYS A 526 -8.96 -23.84 3.91
C LYS A 526 -9.97 -22.76 3.47
N PRO A 527 -10.40 -22.73 2.21
CA PRO A 527 -11.49 -21.85 1.81
C PRO A 527 -12.74 -22.17 2.62
N ALA A 528 -13.46 -21.13 3.07
CA ALA A 528 -14.60 -21.25 3.99
C ALA A 528 -15.76 -22.13 3.46
N SER A 529 -15.71 -22.56 2.20
CA SER A 529 -16.76 -23.31 1.50
C SER A 529 -16.44 -24.76 1.16
N THR A 530 -15.24 -25.30 1.43
CA THR A 530 -14.88 -26.66 0.97
C THR A 530 -14.42 -27.57 2.10
N VAL A 531 -15.32 -28.43 2.57
CA VAL A 531 -15.00 -29.61 3.38
C VAL A 531 -14.21 -30.58 2.50
N GLY A 532 -12.96 -30.88 2.87
CA GLY A 532 -12.28 -32.11 2.43
C GLY A 532 -11.13 -32.00 1.42
N GLN A 533 -10.54 -30.82 1.16
CA GLN A 533 -9.33 -30.75 0.34
C GLN A 533 -8.09 -30.36 1.17
N ILE A 534 -7.10 -31.25 1.16
CA ILE A 534 -5.74 -31.00 1.65
C ILE A 534 -5.06 -30.14 0.59
N LEU A 535 -4.76 -28.88 0.92
CA LEU A 535 -3.93 -28.03 0.06
C LEU A 535 -2.50 -28.55 0.14
N LYS A 536 -1.90 -28.91 -1.00
CA LYS A 536 -0.47 -29.19 -1.05
C LYS A 536 0.32 -27.93 -0.66
N PRO A 537 1.43 -28.06 0.10
CA PRO A 537 2.32 -26.94 0.37
C PRO A 537 2.75 -26.29 -0.94
N LEU A 538 3.01 -24.98 -0.89
CA LEU A 538 3.58 -24.26 -2.01
C LEU A 538 4.82 -25.01 -2.50
N GLY A 539 4.89 -25.30 -3.80
CA GLY A 539 6.14 -25.81 -4.37
C GLY A 539 7.27 -24.82 -4.10
N ARG A 540 8.44 -25.35 -3.72
CA ARG A 540 9.69 -24.68 -3.26
C ARG A 540 10.16 -23.41 -4.01
N ASN A 541 9.58 -23.04 -5.16
CA ASN A 541 10.12 -22.00 -6.05
C ASN A 541 9.12 -20.91 -6.50
N GLY A 542 7.92 -20.80 -5.91
CA GLY A 542 6.90 -19.85 -6.39
C GLY A 542 6.77 -18.61 -5.51
N ARG A 543 7.47 -17.51 -5.83
CA ARG A 543 7.20 -16.18 -5.23
C ARG A 543 5.78 -15.73 -5.58
N ILE A 544 5.04 -15.22 -4.60
CA ILE A 544 3.67 -14.76 -4.71
C ILE A 544 3.60 -13.33 -4.12
N PRO A 545 4.07 -12.31 -4.85
CA PRO A 545 3.99 -10.93 -4.37
C PRO A 545 2.53 -10.56 -4.13
N GLY A 546 2.22 -10.19 -2.88
CA GLY A 546 0.91 -9.75 -2.46
C GLY A 546 0.91 -8.27 -2.05
N HIS A 547 -0.28 -7.72 -1.89
CA HIS A 547 -0.46 -6.38 -1.38
C HIS A 547 -1.66 -6.27 -0.45
N PHE A 548 -1.54 -5.34 0.50
CA PHE A 548 -2.60 -5.00 1.42
C PHE A 548 -3.58 -3.99 0.81
N VAL A 549 -4.83 -4.16 1.20
CA VAL A 549 -5.93 -3.21 1.01
C VAL A 549 -6.66 -3.09 2.34
N THR A 550 -6.63 -1.93 2.98
CA THR A 550 -7.33 -1.69 4.24
C THR A 550 -8.81 -1.43 4.00
N ASP A 551 -9.66 -1.81 4.96
CA ASP A 551 -11.09 -1.50 4.89
C ASP A 551 -11.36 -0.09 5.44
N PRO A 552 -11.94 0.84 4.66
CA PRO A 552 -12.21 2.21 5.12
C PRO A 552 -13.29 2.29 6.20
N ASN A 553 -14.17 1.28 6.31
CA ASN A 553 -15.26 1.25 7.29
C ASN A 553 -14.89 0.51 8.56
N TYR A 554 -13.95 -0.44 8.48
CA TYR A 554 -13.56 -1.30 9.59
C TYR A 554 -12.05 -1.16 9.88
N PRO A 555 -11.64 -0.39 10.89
CA PRO A 555 -10.24 0.01 11.10
C PRO A 555 -9.28 -1.14 11.41
N TYR A 556 -9.80 -2.30 11.84
CA TYR A 556 -9.05 -3.51 12.17
C TYR A 556 -9.14 -4.60 11.08
N THR A 557 -9.73 -4.28 9.93
CA THR A 557 -9.92 -5.22 8.82
C THR A 557 -9.02 -4.82 7.65
N LEU A 558 -8.32 -5.82 7.10
CA LEU A 558 -7.58 -5.67 5.85
C LEU A 558 -7.71 -6.92 4.98
N PHE A 559 -7.39 -6.74 3.71
CA PHE A 559 -7.33 -7.79 2.72
C PHE A 559 -5.91 -7.91 2.19
N TYR A 560 -5.42 -9.13 2.06
CA TYR A 560 -4.15 -9.43 1.38
C TYR A 560 -4.45 -10.10 0.03
N ALA A 561 -4.19 -9.36 -1.05
CA ALA A 561 -4.46 -9.79 -2.41
C ALA A 561 -3.14 -10.19 -3.11
N HIS A 562 -3.12 -11.37 -3.71
CA HIS A 562 -1.97 -11.91 -4.42
C HIS A 562 -2.45 -12.72 -5.64
N GLU A 563 -1.52 -13.21 -6.47
CA GLU A 563 -1.89 -13.89 -7.73
C GLU A 563 -2.77 -15.15 -7.53
N ARG A 564 -2.71 -15.76 -6.34
CA ARG A 564 -3.39 -17.01 -6.02
C ARG A 564 -4.72 -16.83 -5.28
N GLY A 565 -5.06 -15.61 -4.88
CA GLY A 565 -6.24 -15.39 -4.08
C GLY A 565 -6.29 -14.07 -3.34
N VAL A 566 -7.33 -13.95 -2.52
CA VAL A 566 -7.52 -12.83 -1.60
C VAL A 566 -7.87 -13.40 -0.24
N HIS A 567 -7.12 -12.98 0.77
CA HIS A 567 -7.34 -13.34 2.16
C HIS A 567 -7.90 -12.15 2.92
N PHE A 568 -8.97 -12.38 3.67
CA PHE A 568 -9.50 -11.47 4.68
C PHE A 568 -8.74 -11.71 5.98
N ILE A 569 -8.32 -10.63 6.64
CA ILE A 569 -7.61 -10.65 7.91
C ILE A 569 -8.29 -9.63 8.84
N ASN A 570 -8.68 -10.08 10.02
CA ASN A 570 -9.35 -9.24 11.01
C ASN A 570 -8.65 -9.30 12.36
N LEU A 571 -8.13 -8.14 12.79
CA LEU A 571 -7.34 -7.98 14.01
C LEU A 571 -8.17 -7.39 15.16
N LYS A 572 -9.50 -7.54 15.12
CA LYS A 572 -10.39 -7.00 16.16
C LYS A 572 -10.04 -7.54 17.55
N ALA A 573 -9.60 -8.79 17.65
CA ALA A 573 -9.22 -9.39 18.92
C ALA A 573 -8.05 -8.64 19.59
N TRP A 574 -7.04 -8.26 18.80
CA TRP A 574 -5.92 -7.43 19.26
C TRP A 574 -6.35 -6.01 19.63
N ASP A 575 -7.16 -5.35 18.79
CA ASP A 575 -7.68 -4.00 19.08
C ASP A 575 -8.53 -3.97 20.37
N SER A 576 -9.40 -4.97 20.57
CA SER A 576 -10.17 -5.14 21.82
C SER A 576 -9.27 -5.41 23.03
N TYR A 577 -8.24 -6.25 22.87
CA TYR A 577 -7.26 -6.52 23.93
C TYR A 577 -6.59 -5.23 24.41
N PHE A 578 -6.11 -4.38 23.50
CA PHE A 578 -5.47 -3.11 23.88
C PHE A 578 -6.43 -2.13 24.55
N LYS A 579 -7.69 -2.08 24.11
CA LYS A 579 -8.72 -1.26 24.77
C LYS A 579 -8.96 -1.71 26.21
N ASP A 580 -9.12 -3.01 26.42
CA ASP A 580 -9.37 -3.57 27.74
C ASP A 580 -8.16 -3.38 28.66
N ALA A 581 -6.94 -3.54 28.13
CA ALA A 581 -5.71 -3.30 28.88
C ALA A 581 -5.62 -1.84 29.36
N LEU A 582 -5.87 -0.86 28.48
CA LEU A 582 -5.82 0.56 28.81
C LEU A 582 -6.89 0.96 29.85
N LEU A 583 -8.12 0.43 29.72
CA LEU A 583 -9.21 0.67 30.67
C LEU A 583 -8.91 0.13 32.08
N ARG A 584 -8.13 -0.95 32.19
CA ARG A 584 -7.73 -1.52 33.48
C ARG A 584 -6.66 -0.67 34.18
N GLU A 585 -5.71 -0.10 33.44
CA GLU A 585 -4.73 0.81 34.05
C GLU A 585 -5.40 2.04 34.67
N THR A 586 -6.46 2.55 34.04
CA THR A 586 -7.20 3.69 34.58
C THR A 586 -7.97 3.33 35.87
N THR A 587 -8.48 2.10 35.98
CA THR A 587 -9.30 1.66 37.13
C THR A 587 -8.48 1.17 38.33
N VAL A 588 -7.25 0.66 38.12
CA VAL A 588 -6.37 0.14 39.18
C VAL A 588 -5.80 1.25 40.09
N SER A 589 -6.02 2.54 39.77
CA SER A 589 -5.72 3.66 40.66
C SER A 589 -6.55 3.69 41.96
N PHE A 590 -7.60 2.85 42.09
CA PHE A 590 -8.39 2.68 43.31
C PHE A 590 -8.40 1.21 43.80
N GLY A 591 -7.32 0.80 44.47
CA GLY A 591 -7.33 -0.25 45.50
C GLY A 591 -7.85 -1.64 45.12
N SER A 592 -7.09 -2.42 44.34
CA SER A 592 -7.11 -3.89 44.45
C SER A 592 -5.83 -4.50 43.86
N THR A 593 -5.20 -5.41 44.60
CA THR A 593 -3.84 -5.95 44.36
C THR A 593 -3.80 -7.32 43.68
N GLU A 594 -4.85 -7.74 42.98
CA GLU A 594 -4.83 -9.00 42.22
C GLU A 594 -5.01 -8.73 40.72
N LYS A 595 -3.88 -8.65 40.00
CA LYS A 595 -3.87 -8.69 38.53
C LYS A 595 -4.11 -10.13 38.09
N ALA A 596 -5.35 -10.46 37.71
CA ALA A 596 -5.60 -11.68 36.95
C ALA A 596 -4.74 -11.64 35.67
N PRO A 597 -4.03 -12.73 35.32
CA PRO A 597 -3.18 -12.76 34.12
C PRO A 597 -4.04 -12.48 32.88
N VAL A 598 -3.64 -11.51 32.08
CA VAL A 598 -4.36 -11.20 30.84
C VAL A 598 -4.02 -12.29 29.83
N GLN A 599 -5.00 -13.14 29.50
CA GLN A 599 -4.87 -14.08 28.40
C GLN A 599 -4.68 -13.29 27.09
N LEU A 600 -3.66 -13.68 26.33
CA LEU A 600 -3.48 -13.20 24.96
C LEU A 600 -4.71 -13.58 24.12
N PRO A 601 -5.10 -12.76 23.13
CA PRO A 601 -6.20 -13.10 22.24
C PRO A 601 -5.89 -14.38 21.44
N GLU A 602 -6.93 -15.06 20.95
CA GLU A 602 -6.81 -16.28 20.12
C GLU A 602 -6.18 -16.04 18.72
N GLY A 603 -5.57 -14.88 18.49
CA GLY A 603 -5.03 -14.45 17.19
C GLY A 603 -6.08 -13.80 16.28
N SER A 604 -5.65 -13.40 15.09
CA SER A 604 -6.53 -12.79 14.09
C SER A 604 -7.41 -13.80 13.34
N ASP A 605 -8.61 -13.37 12.96
CA ASP A 605 -9.53 -14.17 12.12
C ASP A 605 -9.13 -14.03 10.64
N ILE A 606 -8.67 -15.14 10.06
CA ILE A 606 -8.13 -15.21 8.71
C ILE A 606 -9.01 -16.12 7.85
N ARG A 607 -9.45 -15.62 6.69
CA ARG A 607 -10.31 -16.38 5.78
C ARG A 607 -9.87 -16.20 4.33
N CYS A 608 -9.68 -17.30 3.62
CA CYS A 608 -9.52 -17.26 2.17
C CYS A 608 -10.88 -16.95 1.51
N LEU A 609 -11.00 -15.77 0.88
CA LEU A 609 -12.22 -15.33 0.19
C LEU A 609 -12.28 -15.80 -1.26
N VAL A 610 -11.13 -15.75 -1.94
CA VAL A 610 -10.97 -16.16 -3.34
C VAL A 610 -9.73 -17.02 -3.43
N ASN A 611 -9.85 -18.18 -4.09
CA ASN A 611 -8.73 -19.04 -4.43
C ASN A 611 -8.73 -19.26 -5.95
N THR A 612 -7.62 -18.93 -6.61
CA THR A 612 -7.48 -19.05 -8.07
C THR A 612 -6.74 -20.31 -8.48
N HIS A 613 -6.36 -21.19 -7.54
CA HIS A 613 -5.81 -22.49 -7.88
C HIS A 613 -6.80 -23.28 -8.76
N PRO A 614 -6.34 -23.89 -9.85
CA PRO A 614 -7.19 -24.77 -10.63
C PRO A 614 -7.65 -25.90 -9.70
N VAL A 615 -8.96 -25.98 -9.48
CA VAL A 615 -9.56 -27.13 -8.84
C VAL A 615 -9.24 -28.31 -9.76
N ASN A 616 -8.33 -29.18 -9.34
CA ASN A 616 -8.13 -30.46 -10.01
C ASN A 616 -9.41 -31.26 -9.76
N THR A 617 -10.38 -31.09 -10.65
CA THR A 617 -11.52 -31.99 -10.78
C THR A 617 -10.98 -33.27 -11.41
N LYS A 618 -10.42 -34.15 -10.58
CA LYS A 618 -10.32 -35.57 -10.92
C LYS A 618 -11.51 -36.29 -10.31
#